data_AF-A0A7X5DWZ4-F1
#
_entry.id   AF-A0A7X5DWZ4-F1
#
_cell.length_a   1.000
_cell.length_b   1.000
_cell.length_c   1.000
_cell.angle_alpha   90.00
_cell.angle_beta   90.00
_cell.angle_gamma   90.00
#
_symmetry.space_group_name_H-M   'P 1'
#
loop_
_entity.id
_entity.type
_entity.pdbx_description
1 polymer ?
#
loop_
_entity_poly.entity_id
_entity_poly.type
_entity_poly.pdbx_seq_one_letter_code
_entity_poly.pdbx_strand_id
1 'polypeptide(L)' 'MIYNSNEQLVTELKKLLLDTKCSQRDIAKQMGISPQALQNLLNKKQLSFADLKRVLDCINCDLLVDFSVRPISAVAEE' A
#
# COMPACT_ATOMS: atom_id res chain seq x y z
N MET A 1 -0.21 -10.40 8.60
CA MET A 1 0.83 -10.68 7.58
C MET A 1 1.96 -9.68 7.77
N ILE A 2 3.22 -10.09 7.72
CA ILE A 2 4.37 -9.17 7.88
C ILE A 2 4.83 -8.74 6.49
N TYR A 3 4.81 -7.42 6.23
CA TYR A 3 5.28 -6.83 4.98
C TYR A 3 6.79 -6.56 5.05
N ASN A 4 7.54 -7.02 4.06
CA ASN A 4 8.99 -6.85 3.98
C ASN A 4 9.44 -5.90 2.86
N SER A 5 8.52 -5.51 1.96
CA SER A 5 8.82 -4.57 0.88
C SER A 5 7.60 -3.75 0.46
N ASN A 6 7.87 -2.60 -0.15
CA ASN A 6 6.83 -1.74 -0.73
C ASN A 6 6.07 -2.46 -1.85
N GLU A 7 6.73 -3.36 -2.59
CA GLU A 7 6.09 -4.13 -3.67
C GLU A 7 4.99 -5.06 -3.15
N GLN A 8 5.19 -5.65 -1.96
CA GLN A 8 4.17 -6.46 -1.31
C GLN A 8 2.96 -5.60 -0.93
N LEU A 9 3.18 -4.41 -0.36
CA LEU A 9 2.10 -3.46 -0.05
C LEU A 9 1.34 -3.02 -1.31
N VAL A 10 2.04 -2.70 -2.40
CA VAL A 10 1.41 -2.29 -3.67
C VAL A 10 0.60 -3.44 -4.27
N THR A 11 1.08 -4.67 -4.15
CA THR A 11 0.36 -5.86 -4.64
C THR A 11 -0.94 -6.07 -3.87
N GLU A 12 -0.90 -5.98 -2.54
CA GLU A 12 -2.11 -6.10 -1.72
C GLU A 12 -3.08 -4.96 -1.97
N LEU A 13 -2.59 -3.73 -2.11
CA LEU A 13 -3.43 -2.60 -2.49
C LEU A 13 -4.14 -2.86 -3.83
N LYS A 14 -3.42 -3.32 -4.86
CA LYS A 14 -4.03 -3.64 -6.16
C LYS A 14 -5.10 -4.73 -6.06
N LYS A 15 -4.91 -5.76 -5.22
CA LYS A 15 -5.93 -6.78 -4.97
C LYS A 15 -7.17 -6.17 -4.31
N LEU A 16 -6.98 -5.35 -3.28
CA LEU A 16 -8.08 -4.63 -2.61
C LEU A 16 -8.90 -3.78 -3.60
N LEU A 17 -8.25 -3.13 -4.57
CA LEU A 17 -8.95 -2.37 -5.61
C LEU A 17 -9.82 -3.27 -6.50
N LEU A 18 -9.36 -4.49 -6.81
CA LEU A 18 -10.13 -5.47 -7.58
C LEU A 18 -11.34 -5.98 -6.77
N ASP A 19 -11.15 -6.28 -5.49
CA ASP A 19 -12.21 -6.78 -4.60
C ASP A 19 -13.31 -5.73 -4.35
N THR A 20 -12.92 -4.46 -4.22
CA THR A 20 -13.85 -3.33 -4.06
C THR A 20 -14.57 -2.93 -5.35
N LYS A 21 -14.25 -3.57 -6.49
CA LYS A 21 -14.75 -3.23 -7.84
C LYS A 21 -14.47 -1.78 -8.25
N CYS A 22 -13.52 -1.12 -7.61
CA CYS A 22 -13.08 0.23 -7.95
C CYS A 22 -11.96 0.13 -8.99
N SER A 23 -12.20 0.65 -10.20
CA SER A 23 -11.14 0.68 -11.20
C SER A 23 -10.09 1.74 -10.82
N GLN A 24 -8.83 1.50 -11.21
CA GLN A 24 -7.77 2.52 -11.08
C GLN A 24 -8.14 3.84 -11.77
N ARG A 25 -8.98 3.78 -12.80
CA ARG A 25 -9.49 4.97 -13.50
C ARG A 25 -10.43 5.79 -12.62
N ASP A 26 -11.33 5.13 -11.89
CA ASP A 26 -12.28 5.77 -10.99
C ASP A 26 -11.55 6.41 -9.80
N ILE A 27 -10.56 5.71 -9.26
CA ILE A 27 -9.71 6.22 -8.18
C ILE A 27 -8.91 7.44 -8.65
N ALA A 28 -8.27 7.37 -9.83
CA ALA A 28 -7.56 8.51 -10.39
C ALA A 28 -8.51 9.72 -10.56
N LYS A 29 -9.75 9.48 -11.00
CA LYS A 29 -10.78 10.51 -11.14
C LYS A 29 -11.20 11.09 -9.78
N GLN A 30 -11.45 10.28 -8.76
CA GLN A 30 -11.75 10.75 -7.40
C GLN A 30 -10.60 11.54 -6.79
N MET A 31 -9.36 11.11 -7.04
CA MET A 31 -8.15 11.81 -6.59
C MET A 31 -7.85 13.10 -7.38
N GLY A 32 -8.56 13.35 -8.49
CA GLY A 32 -8.30 14.50 -9.36
C GLY A 32 -6.98 14.43 -10.12
N ILE A 33 -6.46 13.23 -10.39
CA ILE A 33 -5.18 13.00 -11.08
C ILE A 33 -5.36 12.20 -12.36
N SER A 34 -4.34 12.19 -13.22
CA SER A 34 -4.35 11.31 -14.40
C SER A 34 -4.11 9.85 -14.01
N PRO A 35 -4.61 8.86 -14.79
CA PRO A 35 -4.32 7.45 -14.55
C PRO A 35 -2.82 7.14 -14.52
N GLN A 36 -2.03 7.84 -15.36
CA GLN A 36 -0.58 7.72 -15.37
C GLN A 36 0.05 8.24 -14.07
N ALA A 37 -0.47 9.33 -13.50
CA ALA A 37 0.01 9.84 -12.21
C ALA A 37 -0.30 8.86 -11.07
N LEU A 38 -1.47 8.20 -11.08
CA LEU A 38 -1.78 7.13 -10.13
C LEU A 38 -0.82 5.95 -10.30
N GLN A 39 -0.57 5.51 -11.53
CA GLN A 39 0.39 4.43 -11.82
C GLN A 39 1.80 4.78 -11.28
N ASN A 40 2.25 6.01 -11.49
CA ASN A 40 3.54 6.49 -10.99
C ASN A 40 3.58 6.55 -9.46
N LEU A 41 2.48 6.95 -8.81
CA LEU A 41 2.35 6.93 -7.35
C LEU A 41 2.45 5.51 -6.80
N LEU A 42 1.74 4.55 -7.40
CA LEU A 42 1.77 3.15 -6.99
C LEU A 42 3.13 2.47 -7.24
N ASN A 43 3.90 2.94 -8.21
CA ASN A 43 5.22 2.40 -8.54
C ASN A 43 6.38 3.22 -7.95
N LYS A 44 6.11 4.19 -7.05
CA LYS A 44 7.18 4.92 -6.38
C LYS A 44 8.06 3.98 -5.57
N LYS A 45 9.38 4.14 -5.69
CA LYS A 45 10.38 3.41 -4.88
C LYS A 45 10.12 3.57 -3.38
N GLN A 46 9.68 4.76 -2.97
CA GLN A 46 9.24 5.05 -1.61
C GLN A 46 7.77 5.47 -1.64
N LEU A 47 6.89 4.50 -1.36
CA LEU A 47 5.47 4.74 -1.20
C LEU A 47 5.22 5.25 0.23
N SER A 48 4.63 6.44 0.35
CA SER A 48 4.37 7.02 1.67
C SER A 48 3.02 6.56 2.22
N PHE A 49 2.86 6.62 3.55
CA PHE A 49 1.55 6.42 4.19
C PHE A 49 0.50 7.40 3.67
N ALA A 50 0.87 8.66 3.40
CA ALA A 50 -0.04 9.66 2.85
C ALA A 50 -0.53 9.27 1.45
N ASP A 51 0.34 8.71 0.61
CA ASP A 51 -0.05 8.20 -0.71
C ASP A 51 -1.07 7.06 -0.58
N LEU A 52 -0.81 6.10 0.32
CA LEU A 52 -1.74 4.99 0.62
C LEU A 52 -3.08 5.50 1.14
N LYS A 53 -3.07 6.40 2.12
CA LYS A 53 -4.28 6.96 2.73
C LYS A 53 -5.17 7.62 1.67
N ARG A 54 -4.62 8.41 0.76
CA ARG A 54 -5.43 9.05 -0.29
C ARG A 54 -6.12 8.05 -1.21
N VAL A 55 -5.47 6.93 -1.53
CA VAL A 55 -6.08 5.86 -2.33
C VAL A 55 -7.17 5.16 -1.53
N LEU A 56 -6.91 4.85 -0.26
CA LEU A 56 -7.85 4.15 0.62
C LEU A 56 -9.09 4.99 0.96
N ASP A 57 -8.93 6.31 1.13
CA ASP A 57 -10.03 7.26 1.33
C ASP A 57 -11.00 7.24 0.13
N CYS A 58 -10.52 6.98 -1.09
CA CYS A 58 -11.39 6.90 -2.29
C CYS A 58 -12.31 5.69 -2.27
N ILE A 59 -11.87 4.60 -1.64
CA ILE A 59 -12.61 3.33 -1.54
C ILE A 59 -13.23 3.11 -0.15
N ASN A 60 -13.20 4.15 0.70
CA ASN A 60 -13.75 4.14 2.05
C ASN A 60 -13.20 2.98 2.92
N CYS A 61 -11.87 2.79 2.86
CA CYS A 61 -11.14 1.76 3.59
C CYS A 61 -10.06 2.40 4.48
N ASP A 62 -9.70 1.73 5.57
CA ASP A 62 -8.65 2.14 6.49
C ASP A 62 -7.45 1.19 6.45
N LEU A 63 -6.23 1.73 6.62
CA LEU A 63 -5.02 0.92 6.77
C LEU A 63 -4.77 0.63 8.26
N LEU A 64 -4.82 -0.63 8.64
CA LEU A 64 -4.43 -1.09 9.98
C LEU A 64 -2.99 -1.62 9.94
N VAL A 65 -2.10 -1.02 10.74
CA VAL A 65 -0.70 -1.45 10.90
C VAL A 65 -0.49 -1.85 12.35
N ASP A 66 0.20 -2.97 12.55
CA ASP A 66 0.53 -3.50 13.88
C ASP A 66 2.03 -3.82 13.99
N PHE A 67 2.54 -3.86 15.21
CA PHE A 67 3.95 -4.08 15.51
C PHE A 67 4.20 -5.52 15.97
N SER A 68 5.11 -6.22 15.28
CA SER A 68 5.59 -7.54 15.70
C SER A 68 6.97 -7.43 16.31
N VAL A 69 7.12 -7.85 17.56
CA VAL A 69 8.43 -7.99 18.20
C VAL A 69 9.18 -9.10 17.49
N ARG A 70 10.42 -8.83 17.05
CA ARG A 70 11.31 -9.86 16.50
C ARG A 70 12.13 -10.45 17.66
N PRO A 71 12.25 -11.79 17.77
CA PRO A 71 13.16 -12.38 18.74
C PRO A 71 14.59 -11.92 18.41
N ILE A 72 15.32 -11.48 19.43
CA ILE A 72 16.73 -11.19 19.30
C ILE A 72 17.42 -12.54 19.14
N SER A 73 17.92 -12.85 17.94
CA SER A 73 18.79 -14.01 17.77
C SER A 73 20.01 -13.79 18.67
N ALA A 74 20.12 -14.60 19.72
CA ALA A 74 21.36 -14.69 20.48
C ALA A 74 22.47 -14.99 19.49
N VAL A 75 23.40 -14.04 19.35
CA VAL A 75 24.69 -14.34 18.74
C VAL A 75 25.29 -15.43 19.63
N ALA A 76 25.34 -16.65 19.10
CA ALA A 76 26.15 -17.70 19.68
C ALA A 76 27.61 -17.25 19.48
N GLU A 77 28.20 -16.75 20.55
CA GLU A 77 29.65 -16.70 20.69
C GLU A 77 30.12 -18.16 20.84
N GLU A 78 30.75 -18.70 19.79
CA GLU A 78 31.77 -19.76 19.86
C GLU A 78 32.89 -19.45 18.86
#